data_AF-A0A357MAY4-F1
#
_entry.id   AF-A0A357MAY4-F1
#
_cell.length_a   1.000
_cell.length_b   1.000
_cell.length_c   1.000
_cell.angle_alpha   90.00
_cell.angle_beta   90.00
_cell.angle_gamma   90.00
#
_symmetry.space_group_name_H-M   'P 1'
#
loop_
_entity.id
_entity.type
_entity.pdbx_description
1 polymer ?
#
loop_
_entity_poly.entity_id
_entity_poly.type
_entity_poly.pdbx_seq_one_letter_code
_entity_poly.pdbx_strand_id
1 'polypeptide(L)'
;MDIKRYFSDYMNYEKKDFQRARSLDQITDLDLTYAYGIVKDATVGEMQFTYNEWTDRSYKFYESSWKEQRKNVDRAIACLEPKDQNNIKKLIEVPYHIFENQGIECGLEELISVNGYQVMFASDGSINHLEKDGTLYFDQDNKLGVLSYTIAGQNDYDNLRYNYLRELQHNWWAIDFLKPGMEIQKRIQLNESFTPHVVKLVKENDSIIATLKYSQKAVEEYGAPRVVKVKYQFGDKVEIALLLKDKDAIRYPEIYSFDITPRLNSPYLTKIRKIDTVISPFEVVGHGNKLQHMIEELIYDGSDKKINIKPMDAPLLGIGTNNNLSYNNKYHQDNNKFTFTLLNTTWGTNFTMWYEEDIFARFELVLG
;
A
#
# COMPACT_ATOMS: atom_id res chain seq x y z
N MET A 1 -12.93 11.10 -14.15
CA MET A 1 -14.33 11.44 -13.84
C MET A 1 -14.40 11.71 -12.36
N ASP A 2 -15.22 12.66 -11.94
CA ASP A 2 -15.36 13.03 -10.53
C ASP A 2 -16.47 12.23 -9.80
N ILE A 3 -16.20 11.82 -8.56
CA ILE A 3 -17.08 10.95 -7.77
C ILE A 3 -18.43 11.60 -7.48
N LYS A 4 -18.47 12.92 -7.31
CA LYS A 4 -19.65 13.68 -6.87
C LYS A 4 -20.74 13.70 -7.94
N ARG A 5 -20.31 13.68 -9.21
CA ARG A 5 -21.18 13.79 -10.39
C ARG A 5 -21.47 12.44 -11.07
N TYR A 6 -20.45 11.58 -11.19
CA TYR A 6 -20.50 10.43 -12.10
C TYR A 6 -20.62 9.07 -11.39
N PHE A 7 -20.51 9.03 -10.05
CA PHE A 7 -20.66 7.81 -9.26
C PHE A 7 -21.69 8.02 -8.16
N SER A 8 -21.36 8.82 -7.15
CA SER A 8 -22.25 9.25 -6.08
C SER A 8 -22.94 8.14 -5.27
N ASP A 9 -22.35 6.94 -5.22
CA ASP A 9 -22.73 5.91 -4.23
C ASP A 9 -21.91 6.11 -2.95
N TYR A 10 -22.63 6.46 -1.88
CA TYR A 10 -22.08 6.70 -0.55
C TYR A 10 -22.57 5.67 0.48
N MET A 11 -23.30 4.64 0.06
CA MET A 11 -23.95 3.70 0.96
C MET A 11 -23.25 2.35 0.98
N ASN A 12 -22.85 1.85 -0.18
CA ASN A 12 -22.42 0.47 -0.36
C ASN A 12 -20.92 0.30 -0.08
N TYR A 13 -20.52 0.43 1.20
CA TYR A 13 -19.12 0.24 1.62
C TYR A 13 -18.80 -1.21 1.99
N GLU A 14 -19.72 -1.91 2.68
CA GLU A 14 -19.53 -3.31 3.03
C GLU A 14 -19.34 -4.16 1.77
N LYS A 15 -18.37 -5.08 1.78
CA LYS A 15 -17.99 -5.87 0.59
C LYS A 15 -19.20 -6.51 -0.11
N LYS A 16 -20.13 -7.11 0.65
CA LYS A 16 -21.32 -7.77 0.08
C LYS A 16 -22.26 -6.77 -0.59
N ASP A 17 -22.48 -5.62 0.03
CA ASP A 17 -23.34 -4.57 -0.51
C ASP A 17 -22.69 -3.91 -1.73
N PHE A 18 -21.40 -3.60 -1.65
CA PHE A 18 -20.60 -3.10 -2.77
C PHE A 18 -20.65 -4.05 -3.96
N GLN A 19 -20.37 -5.34 -3.77
CA GLN A 19 -20.38 -6.31 -4.86
C GLN A 19 -21.77 -6.47 -5.48
N ARG A 20 -22.82 -6.44 -4.66
CA ARG A 20 -24.21 -6.46 -5.14
C ARG A 20 -24.53 -5.20 -5.96
N ALA A 21 -24.26 -4.01 -5.42
CA ALA A 21 -24.51 -2.73 -6.08
C ALA A 21 -23.71 -2.61 -7.39
N ARG A 22 -22.42 -2.98 -7.37
CA ARG A 22 -21.54 -3.02 -8.55
C ARG A 22 -22.05 -3.96 -9.64
N SER A 23 -22.60 -5.12 -9.26
CA SER A 23 -23.16 -6.09 -10.20
C SER A 23 -24.48 -5.59 -10.82
N LEU A 24 -25.34 -4.97 -10.01
CA LEU A 24 -26.58 -4.35 -10.47
C LEU A 24 -26.30 -3.14 -11.39
N ASP A 25 -25.20 -2.44 -11.15
CA ASP A 25 -24.71 -1.33 -11.98
C ASP A 25 -25.75 -0.20 -12.10
N GLN A 26 -26.47 0.06 -11.01
CA GLN A 26 -27.50 1.09 -10.89
C GLN A 26 -27.24 1.93 -9.65
N ILE A 27 -27.20 3.25 -9.83
CA ILE A 27 -27.09 4.22 -8.73
C ILE A 27 -28.29 5.16 -8.83
N THR A 28 -29.03 5.29 -7.73
CA THR A 28 -30.28 6.04 -7.70
C THR A 28 -30.12 7.34 -6.91
N ASP A 29 -31.06 8.27 -7.06
CA ASP A 29 -31.03 9.51 -6.27
C ASP A 29 -31.24 9.27 -4.75
N LEU A 30 -31.78 8.11 -4.35
CA LEU A 30 -31.84 7.74 -2.94
C LEU A 30 -30.44 7.56 -2.33
N ASP A 31 -29.50 7.03 -3.12
CA ASP A 31 -28.10 6.85 -2.70
C ASP A 31 -27.39 8.20 -2.49
N LEU A 32 -27.90 9.28 -3.11
CA LEU A 32 -27.47 10.65 -2.87
C LEU A 32 -28.00 11.22 -1.55
N THR A 33 -29.28 10.96 -1.23
CA THR A 33 -30.00 11.66 -0.15
C THR A 33 -29.39 11.49 1.23
N TYR A 34 -28.65 10.39 1.44
CA TYR A 34 -28.04 10.08 2.72
C TYR A 34 -26.78 10.93 3.00
N ALA A 35 -25.94 11.12 1.98
CA ALA A 35 -24.77 12.01 2.09
C ALA A 35 -25.14 13.49 1.94
N TYR A 36 -26.35 13.79 1.45
CA TYR A 36 -26.90 15.11 1.16
C TYR A 36 -26.99 16.08 2.35
N GLY A 37 -26.67 15.68 3.58
CA GLY A 37 -26.44 16.65 4.68
C GLY A 37 -25.04 17.24 4.63
N ILE A 38 -24.03 16.37 4.64
CA ILE A 38 -22.60 16.73 4.68
C ILE A 38 -22.11 17.20 3.31
N VAL A 39 -22.58 16.54 2.26
CA VAL A 39 -22.23 16.83 0.86
C VAL A 39 -22.89 18.14 0.42
N LYS A 40 -24.17 18.36 0.74
CA LYS A 40 -24.89 19.60 0.40
C LYS A 40 -24.22 20.82 1.01
N ASP A 41 -23.92 20.84 2.31
CA ASP A 41 -23.29 22.01 2.96
C ASP A 41 -21.90 22.34 2.38
N ALA A 42 -21.15 21.34 1.91
CA ALA A 42 -19.83 21.54 1.30
C ALA A 42 -19.89 22.02 -0.16
N THR A 43 -21.03 21.88 -0.85
CA THR A 43 -21.09 22.00 -2.31
C THR A 43 -22.35 22.72 -2.84
N VAL A 44 -23.13 23.37 -1.97
CA VAL A 44 -24.40 24.07 -2.29
C VAL A 44 -24.32 24.86 -3.62
N GLY A 45 -23.19 25.51 -3.91
CA GLY A 45 -22.98 26.28 -5.14
C GLY A 45 -22.69 25.44 -6.39
N GLU A 46 -21.84 24.42 -6.32
CA GLU A 46 -21.47 23.59 -7.50
C GLU A 46 -22.46 22.48 -7.80
N MET A 47 -23.12 21.95 -6.77
CA MET A 47 -24.14 20.91 -6.92
C MET A 47 -25.41 21.42 -7.61
N GLN A 48 -25.76 22.71 -7.46
CA GLN A 48 -26.85 23.32 -8.23
C GLN A 48 -26.61 23.29 -9.75
N PHE A 49 -25.35 23.37 -10.21
CA PHE A 49 -25.02 23.37 -11.64
C PHE A 49 -24.71 21.97 -12.19
N THR A 50 -24.31 21.02 -11.35
CA THR A 50 -23.84 19.69 -11.81
C THR A 50 -24.91 18.60 -11.78
N TYR A 51 -25.93 18.70 -10.93
CA TYR A 51 -26.95 17.65 -10.78
C TYR A 51 -28.04 17.65 -11.85
N ASN A 52 -28.41 18.82 -12.38
CA ASN A 52 -29.58 18.93 -13.25
C ASN A 52 -29.36 18.45 -14.70
N GLU A 53 -28.13 18.10 -15.09
CA GLU A 53 -27.80 17.76 -16.47
C GLU A 53 -27.39 16.29 -16.69
N TRP A 54 -27.14 15.51 -15.62
CA TRP A 54 -26.51 14.19 -15.77
C TRP A 54 -27.09 13.12 -14.84
N THR A 55 -27.77 12.14 -15.44
CA THR A 55 -28.51 11.07 -14.74
C THR A 55 -27.85 9.69 -14.82
N ASP A 56 -26.88 9.49 -15.72
CA ASP A 56 -26.34 8.16 -16.05
C ASP A 56 -25.23 7.70 -15.10
N ARG A 57 -25.55 7.53 -13.81
CA ARG A 57 -24.59 7.09 -12.78
C ARG A 57 -24.55 5.57 -12.69
N SER A 58 -23.37 4.99 -12.92
CA SER A 58 -23.17 3.55 -12.86
C SER A 58 -21.72 3.20 -12.50
N TYR A 59 -21.53 2.00 -11.96
CA TYR A 59 -20.20 1.47 -11.65
C TYR A 59 -19.38 1.28 -12.92
N LYS A 60 -19.95 0.64 -13.95
CA LYS A 60 -19.27 0.42 -15.23
C LYS A 60 -18.91 1.73 -15.92
N PHE A 61 -19.80 2.72 -15.89
CA PHE A 61 -19.52 4.02 -16.47
C PHE A 61 -18.33 4.69 -15.76
N TYR A 62 -18.32 4.69 -14.42
CA TYR A 62 -17.21 5.29 -13.66
C TYR A 62 -15.88 4.55 -13.89
N GLU A 63 -15.90 3.22 -13.85
CA GLU A 63 -14.74 2.35 -14.14
C GLU A 63 -14.20 2.54 -15.55
N SER A 64 -15.04 2.91 -16.52
CA SER A 64 -14.60 3.17 -17.89
C SER A 64 -13.59 4.31 -17.96
N SER A 65 -13.71 5.31 -17.07
CA SER A 65 -12.75 6.41 -16.99
C SER A 65 -11.39 5.96 -16.47
N TRP A 66 -11.34 5.00 -15.53
CA TRP A 66 -10.07 4.43 -15.09
C TRP A 66 -9.43 3.59 -16.19
N LYS A 67 -10.23 2.80 -16.91
CA LYS A 67 -9.75 2.06 -18.09
C LYS A 67 -9.18 3.00 -19.15
N GLU A 68 -9.82 4.15 -19.37
CA GLU A 68 -9.30 5.19 -20.25
C GLU A 68 -7.94 5.74 -19.77
N GLN A 69 -7.83 6.07 -18.48
CA GLN A 69 -6.56 6.58 -17.91
C GLN A 69 -5.44 5.54 -18.01
N ARG A 70 -5.71 4.26 -17.75
CA ARG A 70 -4.71 3.19 -17.86
C ARG A 70 -4.17 3.01 -19.28
N LYS A 71 -5.01 3.22 -20.31
CA LYS A 71 -4.57 3.22 -21.71
C LYS A 71 -3.51 4.29 -22.02
N ASN A 72 -3.32 5.31 -21.18
CA ASN A 72 -2.25 6.27 -21.38
C ASN A 72 -0.86 5.64 -21.25
N VAL A 73 -0.70 4.59 -20.43
CA VAL A 73 0.56 3.82 -20.35
C VAL A 73 0.81 3.11 -21.68
N ASP A 74 -0.20 2.43 -22.23
CA ASP A 74 -0.08 1.74 -23.53
C ASP A 74 0.23 2.72 -24.66
N ARG A 75 -0.45 3.88 -24.67
CA ARG A 75 -0.20 4.96 -25.64
C ARG A 75 1.22 5.50 -25.54
N ALA A 76 1.72 5.71 -24.32
CA ALA A 76 3.09 6.17 -24.10
C ALA A 76 4.12 5.15 -24.58
N ILE A 77 3.90 3.86 -24.30
CA ILE A 77 4.76 2.77 -24.79
C ILE A 77 4.74 2.73 -26.32
N ALA A 78 3.57 2.86 -26.96
CA ALA A 78 3.43 2.81 -28.41
C ALA A 78 4.20 3.93 -29.15
N CYS A 79 4.55 5.03 -28.47
CA CYS A 79 5.37 6.10 -29.02
C CYS A 79 6.88 5.81 -29.04
N LEU A 80 7.34 4.70 -28.43
CA LEU A 80 8.75 4.34 -28.33
C LEU A 80 9.21 3.43 -29.47
N GLU A 81 10.52 3.33 -29.67
CA GLU A 81 11.11 2.39 -30.62
C GLU A 81 10.80 0.91 -30.24
N PRO A 82 10.67 -0.02 -31.20
CA PRO A 82 10.26 -1.40 -30.93
C PRO A 82 11.11 -2.13 -29.88
N LYS A 83 12.41 -1.80 -29.81
CA LYS A 83 13.32 -2.36 -28.79
C LYS A 83 12.91 -1.91 -27.38
N ASP A 84 12.62 -0.63 -27.21
CA ASP A 84 12.26 -0.06 -25.92
C ASP A 84 10.85 -0.47 -25.50
N GLN A 85 9.93 -0.62 -26.45
CA GLN A 85 8.62 -1.22 -26.21
C GLN A 85 8.74 -2.62 -25.59
N ASN A 86 9.58 -3.48 -26.17
CA ASN A 86 9.81 -4.83 -25.68
C ASN A 86 10.48 -4.84 -24.31
N ASN A 87 11.42 -3.92 -24.06
CA ASN A 87 12.08 -3.80 -22.76
C ASN A 87 11.08 -3.38 -21.67
N ILE A 88 10.27 -2.35 -21.91
CA ILE A 88 9.29 -1.86 -20.93
C ILE A 88 8.22 -2.90 -20.65
N LYS A 89 7.70 -3.58 -21.69
CA LYS A 89 6.72 -4.66 -21.51
C LYS A 89 7.22 -5.76 -20.59
N LYS A 90 8.49 -6.16 -20.72
CA LYS A 90 9.13 -7.14 -19.82
C LYS A 90 9.34 -6.60 -18.40
N LEU A 91 9.58 -5.30 -18.25
CA LEU A 91 9.81 -4.67 -16.95
C LEU A 91 8.52 -4.53 -16.11
N ILE A 92 7.38 -4.31 -16.77
CA ILE A 92 6.08 -4.14 -16.10
C ILE A 92 5.30 -5.45 -15.93
N GLU A 93 5.73 -6.52 -16.61
CA GLU A 93 5.10 -7.84 -16.48
C GLU A 93 5.42 -8.47 -15.12
N VAL A 94 4.40 -9.00 -14.45
CA VAL A 94 4.57 -9.74 -13.20
C VAL A 94 5.19 -11.11 -13.52
N PRO A 95 6.40 -11.43 -13.03
CA PRO A 95 7.09 -12.66 -13.39
C PRO A 95 6.62 -13.85 -12.53
N TYR A 96 5.36 -14.27 -12.69
CA TYR A 96 4.71 -15.30 -11.83
C TYR A 96 5.55 -16.57 -11.60
N HIS A 97 6.31 -17.01 -12.61
CA HIS A 97 7.16 -18.19 -12.56
C HIS A 97 8.23 -18.14 -11.45
N ILE A 98 8.68 -16.95 -11.01
CA ILE A 98 9.69 -16.86 -9.95
C ILE A 98 9.16 -17.34 -8.60
N PHE A 99 7.84 -17.41 -8.45
CA PHE A 99 7.14 -17.82 -7.22
C PHE A 99 6.80 -19.31 -7.17
N GLU A 100 7.24 -20.07 -8.17
CA GLU A 100 7.18 -21.52 -8.21
C GLU A 100 8.51 -22.09 -7.73
N ASN A 101 8.46 -23.05 -6.82
CA ASN A 101 9.65 -23.62 -6.21
C ASN A 101 9.38 -25.08 -5.80
N GLN A 102 10.30 -25.98 -6.14
CA GLN A 102 10.24 -27.43 -5.84
C GLN A 102 11.28 -27.87 -4.80
N GLY A 103 11.86 -26.91 -4.09
CA GLY A 103 12.84 -27.12 -3.04
C GLY A 103 12.30 -27.80 -1.78
N ILE A 104 13.10 -27.69 -0.74
CA ILE A 104 12.87 -28.38 0.54
C ILE A 104 12.04 -27.46 1.45
N GLU A 105 11.03 -28.03 2.09
CA GLU A 105 10.23 -27.31 3.07
C GLU A 105 11.03 -27.08 4.36
N CYS A 106 10.96 -25.87 4.91
CA CYS A 106 11.68 -25.46 6.11
C CYS A 106 10.71 -25.17 7.26
N GLY A 107 11.18 -25.33 8.49
CA GLY A 107 10.43 -24.97 9.68
C GLY A 107 10.31 -23.46 9.89
N LEU A 108 9.23 -23.05 10.55
CA LEU A 108 9.18 -21.76 11.23
C LEU A 108 10.17 -21.79 12.41
N GLU A 109 10.76 -20.63 12.73
CA GLU A 109 11.70 -20.50 13.86
C GLU A 109 12.93 -21.43 13.77
N GLU A 110 13.19 -22.00 12.59
CA GLU A 110 14.41 -22.72 12.27
C GLU A 110 15.45 -21.75 11.73
N LEU A 111 16.70 -21.88 12.20
CA LEU A 111 17.82 -21.11 11.66
C LEU A 111 18.32 -21.78 10.37
N ILE A 112 18.08 -21.12 9.23
CA ILE A 112 18.37 -21.62 7.90
C ILE A 112 19.64 -20.94 7.37
N SER A 113 20.65 -21.74 7.01
CA SER A 113 21.83 -21.25 6.29
C SER A 113 21.57 -21.20 4.78
N VAL A 114 21.80 -20.03 4.16
CA VAL A 114 21.59 -19.83 2.71
C VAL A 114 22.57 -18.79 2.16
N ASN A 115 23.41 -19.16 1.21
CA ASN A 115 24.40 -18.27 0.56
C ASN A 115 25.23 -17.38 1.52
N GLY A 116 25.72 -17.93 2.63
CA GLY A 116 26.48 -17.18 3.65
C GLY A 116 25.63 -16.37 4.63
N TYR A 117 24.31 -16.37 4.47
CA TYR A 117 23.36 -15.78 5.41
C TYR A 117 22.85 -16.82 6.41
N GLN A 118 22.55 -16.37 7.63
CA GLN A 118 21.71 -17.09 8.58
C GLN A 118 20.37 -16.39 8.69
N VAL A 119 19.28 -17.13 8.47
CA VAL A 119 17.93 -16.57 8.31
C VAL A 119 16.94 -17.35 9.16
N MET A 120 16.06 -16.65 9.87
CA MET A 120 14.91 -17.26 10.55
C MET A 120 13.64 -16.48 10.23
N PHE A 121 12.52 -17.19 10.10
CA PHE A 121 11.22 -16.62 9.78
C PHE A 121 10.27 -16.68 10.98
N ALA A 122 9.55 -15.59 11.21
CA ALA A 122 8.43 -15.53 12.13
C ALA A 122 7.14 -16.06 11.50
N SER A 123 6.13 -16.31 12.33
CA SER A 123 4.82 -16.81 11.90
C SER A 123 4.06 -15.88 10.96
N ASP A 124 4.37 -14.58 10.95
CA ASP A 124 3.81 -13.56 10.05
C ASP A 124 4.48 -13.52 8.66
N GLY A 125 5.56 -14.29 8.45
CA GLY A 125 6.31 -14.34 7.20
C GLY A 125 7.47 -13.35 7.11
N SER A 126 7.64 -12.50 8.12
CA SER A 126 8.81 -11.64 8.23
C SER A 126 10.05 -12.44 8.65
N ILE A 127 11.22 -11.95 8.28
CA ILE A 127 12.49 -12.46 8.77
C ILE A 127 12.77 -11.78 10.12
N ASN A 128 12.86 -12.59 11.18
CA ASN A 128 13.12 -12.17 12.56
C ASN A 128 14.53 -12.54 13.05
N HIS A 129 15.38 -13.03 12.15
CA HIS A 129 16.83 -13.11 12.32
C HIS A 129 17.46 -13.08 10.92
N LEU A 130 18.33 -12.10 10.67
CA LEU A 130 19.15 -12.06 9.45
C LEU A 130 20.56 -11.63 9.80
N GLU A 131 21.49 -12.58 9.68
CA GLU A 131 22.91 -12.36 9.92
C GLU A 131 23.71 -12.65 8.64
N LYS A 132 24.74 -11.84 8.40
CA LYS A 132 25.73 -12.05 7.33
C LYS A 132 27.11 -11.72 7.89
N ASP A 133 28.07 -12.62 7.69
CA ASP A 133 29.47 -12.43 8.10
C ASP A 133 29.65 -12.02 9.58
N GLY A 134 28.84 -12.60 10.47
CA GLY A 134 28.85 -12.30 11.92
C GLY A 134 28.17 -10.99 12.33
N THR A 135 27.60 -10.25 11.36
CA THR A 135 26.85 -9.00 11.62
C THR A 135 25.36 -9.26 11.58
N LEU A 136 24.67 -9.00 12.69
CA LEU A 136 23.21 -9.14 12.82
C LEU A 136 22.50 -7.87 12.34
N TYR A 137 21.67 -7.99 11.31
CA TYR A 137 20.94 -6.87 10.68
C TYR A 137 19.48 -6.77 11.15
N PHE A 138 18.84 -7.92 11.39
CA PHE A 138 17.44 -8.02 11.79
C PHE A 138 17.32 -9.07 12.91
N ASP A 139 16.45 -8.81 13.87
CA ASP A 139 16.19 -9.66 15.04
C ASP A 139 14.68 -9.71 15.38
N GLN A 140 14.31 -10.27 16.53
CA GLN A 140 12.92 -10.45 16.93
C GLN A 140 12.15 -9.13 17.09
N ASP A 141 12.85 -8.05 17.47
CA ASP A 141 12.30 -6.71 17.64
C ASP A 141 12.45 -5.85 16.36
N ASN A 142 13.41 -6.20 15.50
CA ASN A 142 13.80 -5.48 14.29
C ASN A 142 13.64 -6.39 13.07
N LYS A 143 12.42 -6.53 12.56
CA LYS A 143 12.06 -7.51 11.52
C LYS A 143 12.21 -6.97 10.10
N LEU A 144 12.56 -7.86 9.17
CA LEU A 144 12.52 -7.60 7.73
C LEU A 144 11.25 -8.19 7.13
N GLY A 145 10.41 -7.32 6.56
CA GLY A 145 9.32 -7.72 5.69
C GLY A 145 8.03 -8.10 6.40
N VAL A 146 7.58 -7.27 7.34
CA VAL A 146 6.25 -7.43 7.95
C VAL A 146 5.20 -6.90 6.99
N LEU A 147 4.35 -7.80 6.45
CA LEU A 147 3.24 -7.42 5.60
C LEU A 147 2.01 -7.08 6.45
N SER A 148 1.37 -5.94 6.17
CA SER A 148 0.15 -5.50 6.83
C SER A 148 -0.91 -5.11 5.81
N TYR A 149 -2.16 -5.43 6.13
CA TYR A 149 -3.34 -4.99 5.41
C TYR A 149 -4.26 -4.25 6.37
N THR A 150 -4.49 -2.97 6.14
CA THR A 150 -5.30 -2.11 7.00
C THR A 150 -6.48 -1.54 6.23
N ILE A 151 -7.66 -1.63 6.83
CA ILE A 151 -8.80 -0.80 6.46
C ILE A 151 -8.77 0.46 7.32
N ALA A 152 -8.68 1.63 6.69
CA ALA A 152 -8.78 2.90 7.42
C ALA A 152 -10.22 3.14 7.89
N GLY A 153 -10.39 3.48 9.16
CA GLY A 153 -11.68 3.77 9.77
C GLY A 153 -12.10 5.23 9.63
N GLN A 154 -13.36 5.51 9.95
CA GLN A 154 -13.89 6.87 9.96
C GLN A 154 -13.04 7.84 10.80
N ASN A 155 -12.51 7.38 11.94
CA ASN A 155 -11.69 8.19 12.83
C ASN A 155 -10.46 8.82 12.15
N ASP A 156 -9.85 8.14 11.17
CA ASP A 156 -8.71 8.69 10.42
C ASP A 156 -9.16 9.85 9.51
N TYR A 157 -10.34 9.73 8.90
CA TYR A 157 -10.94 10.84 8.13
C TYR A 157 -11.38 11.99 9.02
N ASP A 158 -11.89 11.72 10.22
CA ASP A 158 -12.22 12.76 11.19
C ASP A 158 -10.95 13.49 11.62
N ASN A 159 -9.86 12.76 11.90
CA ASN A 159 -8.56 13.36 12.21
C ASN A 159 -8.04 14.25 11.07
N LEU A 160 -8.11 13.77 9.82
CA LEU A 160 -7.76 14.55 8.65
C LEU A 160 -8.62 15.82 8.56
N ARG A 161 -9.93 15.68 8.73
CA ARG A 161 -10.93 16.75 8.66
C ARG A 161 -10.65 17.86 9.68
N TYR A 162 -10.41 17.49 10.94
CA TYR A 162 -10.28 18.48 12.03
C TYR A 162 -8.87 19.05 12.16
N ASN A 163 -7.83 18.29 11.84
CA ASN A 163 -6.45 18.71 12.09
C ASN A 163 -5.76 19.28 10.85
N TYR A 164 -6.08 18.78 9.65
CA TYR A 164 -5.37 19.12 8.42
C TYR A 164 -6.18 19.97 7.45
N LEU A 165 -7.40 19.55 7.12
CA LEU A 165 -8.22 20.26 6.13
C LEU A 165 -8.61 21.65 6.66
N ARG A 166 -8.73 22.60 5.74
CA ARG A 166 -9.07 24.01 6.02
C ARG A 166 -10.18 24.45 5.09
N GLU A 167 -10.98 25.42 5.50
CA GLU A 167 -12.05 25.99 4.65
C GLU A 167 -13.04 24.93 4.12
N LEU A 168 -13.37 23.90 4.89
CA LEU A 168 -14.27 22.83 4.45
C LEU A 168 -15.67 23.31 4.03
N GLN A 169 -16.09 24.49 4.51
CA GLN A 169 -17.35 25.12 4.14
C GLN A 169 -17.21 25.70 2.72
N HIS A 170 -18.08 25.29 1.80
CA HIS A 170 -18.13 25.74 0.39
C HIS A 170 -17.03 25.20 -0.55
N ASN A 171 -16.33 24.12 -0.17
CA ASN A 171 -15.23 23.59 -0.97
C ASN A 171 -15.52 22.19 -1.52
N TRP A 172 -15.65 22.12 -2.85
CA TRP A 172 -15.94 20.92 -3.63
C TRP A 172 -14.93 19.78 -3.43
N TRP A 173 -13.66 20.13 -3.19
CA TRP A 173 -12.58 19.16 -3.02
C TRP A 173 -12.73 18.36 -1.72
N ALA A 174 -13.53 18.79 -0.75
CA ALA A 174 -13.70 18.07 0.51
C ALA A 174 -14.15 16.60 0.31
N ILE A 175 -14.97 16.35 -0.72
CA ILE A 175 -15.44 15.00 -1.06
C ILE A 175 -14.33 14.12 -1.67
N ASP A 176 -13.30 14.71 -2.27
CA ASP A 176 -12.19 13.95 -2.85
C ASP A 176 -11.19 13.49 -1.80
N PHE A 177 -11.05 14.26 -0.72
CA PHE A 177 -10.13 13.97 0.38
C PHE A 177 -10.77 13.17 1.52
N LEU A 178 -12.11 13.17 1.62
CA LEU A 178 -12.86 12.38 2.59
C LEU A 178 -13.46 11.13 1.93
N LYS A 179 -14.19 10.33 2.72
CA LYS A 179 -15.01 9.21 2.24
C LYS A 179 -16.45 9.39 2.71
N PRO A 180 -17.27 10.19 2.02
CA PRO A 180 -18.65 10.43 2.44
C PRO A 180 -19.43 9.13 2.52
N GLY A 181 -20.29 9.05 3.54
CA GLY A 181 -21.09 7.87 3.85
C GLY A 181 -20.32 6.76 4.56
N MET A 182 -19.03 6.93 4.88
CA MET A 182 -18.35 6.07 5.86
C MET A 182 -18.80 6.34 7.30
N GLU A 183 -19.17 7.59 7.61
CA GLU A 183 -19.56 8.03 8.95
C GLU A 183 -20.78 7.31 9.52
N ILE A 184 -21.56 6.67 8.65
CA ILE A 184 -22.78 5.93 8.98
C ILE A 184 -22.63 4.42 8.87
N GLN A 185 -21.46 3.95 8.42
CA GLN A 185 -21.11 2.54 8.42
C GLN A 185 -20.74 2.15 9.85
N LYS A 186 -21.50 1.24 10.46
CA LYS A 186 -21.26 0.85 11.86
C LYS A 186 -19.97 0.05 12.05
N ARG A 187 -19.50 -0.64 11.00
CA ARG A 187 -18.46 -1.66 11.10
C ARG A 187 -17.04 -1.11 11.21
N ILE A 188 -16.72 -0.05 10.47
CA ILE A 188 -15.35 0.47 10.36
C ILE A 188 -15.27 1.92 10.86
N GLN A 189 -15.41 2.07 12.18
CA GLN A 189 -15.20 3.35 12.87
C GLN A 189 -13.72 3.59 13.21
N LEU A 190 -13.02 2.52 13.59
CA LEU A 190 -11.58 2.50 13.85
C LEU A 190 -10.87 1.67 12.79
N ASN A 191 -9.56 1.90 12.65
CA ASN A 191 -8.72 1.11 11.76
C ASN A 191 -8.78 -0.37 12.14
N GLU A 192 -8.92 -1.22 11.14
CA GLU A 192 -8.82 -2.68 11.32
C GLU A 192 -7.64 -3.20 10.50
N SER A 193 -6.67 -3.81 11.20
CA SER A 193 -5.43 -4.29 10.60
C SER A 193 -5.35 -5.81 10.66
N PHE A 194 -4.86 -6.40 9.59
CA PHE A 194 -4.66 -7.82 9.41
C PHE A 194 -3.21 -8.09 9.00
N THR A 195 -2.63 -9.13 9.59
CA THR A 195 -1.32 -9.66 9.23
C THR A 195 -1.53 -11.07 8.71
N PRO A 196 -0.89 -11.48 7.60
CA PRO A 196 -0.99 -12.85 7.14
C PRO A 196 -0.19 -13.78 8.06
N HIS A 197 -0.36 -15.09 7.90
CA HIS A 197 0.47 -16.10 8.54
C HIS A 197 1.09 -17.03 7.51
N VAL A 198 2.27 -17.56 7.82
CA VAL A 198 2.96 -18.54 7.00
C VAL A 198 2.17 -19.83 6.94
N VAL A 199 1.94 -20.32 5.72
CA VAL A 199 1.41 -21.66 5.46
C VAL A 199 2.46 -22.61 4.91
N LYS A 200 3.51 -22.06 4.29
CA LYS A 200 4.61 -22.84 3.73
C LYS A 200 5.87 -21.99 3.57
N LEU A 201 7.03 -22.54 3.92
CA LEU A 201 8.36 -22.01 3.59
C LEU A 201 9.11 -23.05 2.76
N VAL A 202 9.63 -22.64 1.61
CA VAL A 202 10.39 -23.54 0.71
C VAL A 202 11.72 -22.90 0.36
N LYS A 203 12.81 -23.61 0.64
CA LYS A 203 14.17 -23.25 0.23
C LYS A 203 14.59 -24.01 -1.02
N GLU A 204 15.05 -23.30 -2.03
CA GLU A 204 15.70 -23.88 -3.22
C GLU A 204 16.90 -23.05 -3.60
N ASN A 205 18.05 -23.73 -3.69
CA ASN A 205 19.35 -23.10 -3.88
C ASN A 205 19.54 -21.96 -2.86
N ASP A 206 19.74 -20.75 -3.37
CA ASP A 206 19.97 -19.52 -2.62
C ASP A 206 18.69 -18.69 -2.43
N SER A 207 17.51 -19.29 -2.61
CA SER A 207 16.23 -18.60 -2.46
C SER A 207 15.32 -19.28 -1.43
N ILE A 208 14.48 -18.48 -0.78
CA ILE A 208 13.42 -18.93 0.12
C ILE A 208 12.12 -18.27 -0.28
N ILE A 209 11.05 -19.05 -0.42
CA ILE A 209 9.70 -18.55 -0.70
C ILE A 209 8.81 -18.82 0.50
N ALA A 210 8.26 -17.74 1.08
CA ALA A 210 7.19 -17.79 2.05
C ALA A 210 5.84 -17.68 1.32
N THR A 211 5.00 -18.70 1.48
CA THR A 211 3.59 -18.64 1.10
C THR A 211 2.78 -18.30 2.35
N LEU A 212 1.98 -17.24 2.27
CA LEU A 212 1.22 -16.70 3.41
C LEU A 212 -0.28 -16.68 3.08
N LYS A 213 -1.11 -16.67 4.12
CA LYS A 213 -2.55 -16.46 4.02
C LYS A 213 -3.04 -15.46 5.05
N TYR A 214 -3.98 -14.61 4.64
CA TYR A 214 -4.76 -13.81 5.58
C TYR A 214 -5.82 -14.67 6.28
N SER A 215 -6.35 -14.17 7.40
CA SER A 215 -7.47 -14.81 8.08
C SER A 215 -8.71 -14.85 7.20
N GLN A 216 -9.61 -15.81 7.44
CA GLN A 216 -10.87 -15.91 6.71
C GLN A 216 -11.69 -14.60 6.81
N LYS A 217 -11.67 -13.93 7.96
CA LYS A 217 -12.32 -12.64 8.15
C LYS A 217 -11.79 -11.59 7.17
N ALA A 218 -10.47 -11.44 7.09
CA ALA A 218 -9.83 -10.46 6.20
C ALA A 218 -10.16 -10.72 4.72
N VAL A 219 -10.17 -11.98 4.29
CA VAL A 219 -10.49 -12.36 2.91
C VAL A 219 -11.98 -12.18 2.62
N GLU A 220 -12.85 -12.78 3.43
CA GLU A 220 -14.28 -12.85 3.13
C GLU A 220 -15.02 -11.54 3.38
N GLU A 221 -14.62 -10.77 4.39
CA GLU A 221 -15.31 -9.52 4.76
C GLU A 221 -14.64 -8.28 4.19
N TYR A 222 -13.30 -8.32 4.07
CA TYR A 222 -12.49 -7.17 3.66
C TYR A 222 -11.72 -7.40 2.37
N GLY A 223 -11.94 -8.49 1.64
CA GLY A 223 -11.35 -8.67 0.31
C GLY A 223 -9.82 -8.83 0.28
N ALA A 224 -9.20 -9.22 1.39
CA ALA A 224 -7.77 -9.53 1.42
C ALA A 224 -7.40 -10.59 0.36
N PRO A 225 -6.16 -10.59 -0.18
CA PRO A 225 -5.73 -11.55 -1.18
C PRO A 225 -5.76 -12.98 -0.64
N ARG A 226 -6.16 -13.93 -1.49
CA ARG A 226 -6.20 -15.36 -1.16
C ARG A 226 -4.83 -16.02 -1.26
N VAL A 227 -3.96 -15.46 -2.08
CA VAL A 227 -2.59 -15.94 -2.28
C VAL A 227 -1.62 -14.80 -2.00
N VAL A 228 -0.72 -15.02 -1.06
CA VAL A 228 0.40 -14.11 -0.79
C VAL A 228 1.68 -14.92 -0.86
N LYS A 229 2.64 -14.44 -1.64
CA LYS A 229 3.97 -15.03 -1.72
C LYS A 229 5.04 -13.96 -1.58
N VAL A 230 6.06 -14.24 -0.78
CA VAL A 230 7.26 -13.42 -0.66
C VAL A 230 8.46 -14.30 -0.97
N LYS A 231 9.22 -13.94 -1.99
CA LYS A 231 10.48 -14.59 -2.35
C LYS A 231 11.64 -13.73 -1.89
N TYR A 232 12.59 -14.37 -1.22
CA TYR A 232 13.89 -13.83 -0.88
C TYR A 232 14.94 -14.57 -1.69
N GLN A 233 15.75 -13.85 -2.45
CA GLN A 233 16.91 -14.36 -3.16
C GLN A 233 18.16 -13.81 -2.48
N PHE A 234 19.00 -14.69 -1.97
CA PHE A 234 20.21 -14.35 -1.23
C PHE A 234 21.42 -14.38 -2.18
N GLY A 235 22.22 -13.33 -2.13
CA GLY A 235 23.33 -13.08 -3.05
C GLY A 235 24.28 -12.03 -2.49
N ASP A 236 24.92 -11.28 -3.36
CA ASP A 236 25.68 -10.08 -3.02
C ASP A 236 24.77 -9.05 -2.29
N LYS A 237 23.50 -9.06 -2.69
CA LYS A 237 22.35 -8.35 -2.11
C LYS A 237 21.22 -9.36 -1.86
N VAL A 238 20.27 -8.99 -1.00
CA VAL A 238 19.01 -9.72 -0.82
C VAL A 238 17.96 -9.09 -1.73
N GLU A 239 17.49 -9.83 -2.72
CA GLU A 239 16.37 -9.40 -3.57
C GLU A 239 15.07 -9.97 -3.02
N ILE A 240 14.07 -9.10 -2.89
CA ILE A 240 12.77 -9.44 -2.33
C ILE A 240 11.72 -9.20 -3.41
N ALA A 241 10.86 -10.18 -3.66
CA ALA A 241 9.71 -10.03 -4.56
C ALA A 241 8.44 -10.45 -3.83
N LEU A 242 7.40 -9.62 -3.90
CA LEU A 242 6.10 -9.88 -3.30
C LEU A 242 5.06 -10.07 -4.39
N LEU A 243 4.15 -11.01 -4.18
CA LEU A 243 2.96 -11.19 -4.99
C LEU A 243 1.75 -11.39 -4.08
N LEU A 244 0.78 -10.48 -4.17
CA LEU A 244 -0.53 -10.58 -3.54
C LEU A 244 -1.56 -10.73 -4.67
N LYS A 245 -2.31 -11.83 -4.66
CA LYS A 245 -3.17 -12.25 -5.76
C LYS A 245 -4.56 -12.67 -5.29
N ASP A 246 -5.52 -12.56 -6.20
CA ASP A 246 -6.92 -12.97 -6.03
C ASP A 246 -7.60 -12.26 -4.84
N LYS A 247 -7.34 -10.95 -4.72
CA LYS A 247 -8.07 -10.05 -3.82
C LYS A 247 -9.39 -9.64 -4.48
N ASP A 248 -10.41 -9.41 -3.66
CA ASP A 248 -11.69 -8.90 -4.14
C ASP A 248 -11.68 -7.36 -4.18
N ALA A 249 -12.31 -6.74 -5.19
CA ALA A 249 -12.62 -5.33 -5.12
C ALA A 249 -13.52 -5.03 -3.92
N ILE A 250 -13.18 -4.00 -3.16
CA ILE A 250 -13.99 -3.48 -2.06
C ILE A 250 -13.92 -1.95 -2.05
N ARG A 251 -14.98 -1.32 -1.52
CA ARG A 251 -15.08 0.15 -1.49
C ARG A 251 -14.39 0.79 -0.29
N TYR A 252 -14.22 0.04 0.79
CA TYR A 252 -13.49 0.49 1.97
C TYR A 252 -12.08 0.95 1.60
N PRO A 253 -11.51 1.93 2.33
CA PRO A 253 -10.19 2.44 2.06
C PRO A 253 -9.12 1.48 2.54
N GLU A 254 -8.40 0.90 1.59
CA GLU A 254 -7.42 -0.14 1.79
C GLU A 254 -6.01 0.44 1.79
N ILE A 255 -5.19 -0.10 2.69
CA ILE A 255 -3.78 0.20 2.78
C ILE A 255 -3.03 -1.13 2.91
N TYR A 256 -2.14 -1.42 1.98
CA TYR A 256 -1.17 -2.51 2.12
C TYR A 256 0.21 -1.90 2.36
N SER A 257 0.91 -2.42 3.37
CA SER A 257 2.26 -1.97 3.71
C SER A 257 3.22 -3.13 3.90
N PHE A 258 4.48 -2.88 3.55
CA PHE A 258 5.61 -3.76 3.80
C PHE A 258 6.62 -3.02 4.68
N ASP A 259 6.78 -3.48 5.92
CA ASP A 259 7.66 -2.84 6.88
C ASP A 259 9.04 -3.50 6.88
N ILE A 260 10.08 -2.67 6.88
CA ILE A 260 11.48 -3.07 7.09
C ILE A 260 12.00 -2.29 8.28
N THR A 261 12.31 -2.99 9.37
CA THR A 261 12.80 -2.39 10.62
C THR A 261 14.20 -2.94 10.89
N PRO A 262 15.27 -2.34 10.34
CA PRO A 262 16.62 -2.79 10.62
C PRO A 262 17.05 -2.47 12.05
N ARG A 263 17.96 -3.30 12.57
CA ARG A 263 18.65 -3.05 13.84
C ARG A 263 19.73 -1.98 13.63
N LEU A 264 19.40 -0.73 13.98
CA LEU A 264 20.28 0.42 13.85
C LEU A 264 20.78 0.91 15.21
N ASN A 265 22.03 1.37 15.29
CA ASN A 265 22.52 2.06 16.47
C ASN A 265 21.84 3.42 16.67
N SER A 266 21.57 4.12 15.56
CA SER A 266 20.85 5.40 15.58
C SER A 266 20.06 5.60 14.30
N PRO A 267 18.71 5.69 14.34
CA PRO A 267 17.91 5.92 13.14
C PRO A 267 18.25 7.25 12.46
N TYR A 268 18.78 8.24 13.19
CA TYR A 268 19.12 9.57 12.66
C TYR A 268 20.30 9.60 11.69
N LEU A 269 21.06 8.51 11.57
CA LEU A 269 22.09 8.35 10.53
C LEU A 269 21.50 7.94 9.17
N THR A 270 20.21 7.57 9.14
CA THR A 270 19.51 7.22 7.91
C THR A 270 19.41 8.43 7.01
N LYS A 271 19.73 8.24 5.74
CA LYS A 271 19.52 9.17 4.64
C LYS A 271 18.57 8.55 3.63
N ILE A 272 17.97 9.39 2.81
CA ILE A 272 17.13 8.96 1.69
C ILE A 272 17.57 9.68 0.42
N ARG A 273 17.49 8.98 -0.71
CA ARG A 273 17.71 9.55 -2.04
C ARG A 273 16.38 9.93 -2.67
N LYS A 274 16.28 11.18 -3.11
CA LYS A 274 15.14 11.74 -3.84
C LYS A 274 15.64 12.54 -5.03
N ILE A 275 15.27 12.14 -6.25
CA ILE A 275 15.63 12.85 -7.48
C ILE A 275 17.14 13.10 -7.49
N ASP A 276 17.91 12.01 -7.38
CA ASP A 276 19.38 11.98 -7.28
C ASP A 276 20.02 12.72 -6.08
N THR A 277 19.23 13.33 -5.20
CA THR A 277 19.73 14.09 -4.05
C THR A 277 19.62 13.28 -2.76
N VAL A 278 20.70 13.20 -2.00
CA VAL A 278 20.72 12.54 -0.68
C VAL A 278 20.41 13.55 0.41
N ILE A 279 19.35 13.31 1.17
CA ILE A 279 18.90 14.17 2.28
C ILE A 279 18.67 13.36 3.55
N SER A 280 18.70 14.02 4.71
CA SER A 280 18.18 13.41 5.95
C SER A 280 16.66 13.49 5.95
N PRO A 281 15.94 12.38 6.19
CA PRO A 281 14.51 12.45 6.43
C PRO A 281 14.17 13.14 7.76
N PHE A 282 15.14 13.31 8.67
CA PHE A 282 14.94 13.94 9.97
C PHE A 282 15.18 15.46 9.96
N GLU A 283 15.76 16.00 8.89
CA GLU A 283 16.06 17.44 8.71
C GLU A 283 14.99 18.14 7.85
N VAL A 284 13.73 17.79 8.06
CA VAL A 284 12.58 18.44 7.41
C VAL A 284 12.09 19.59 8.28
N VAL A 285 11.91 20.76 7.65
CA VAL A 285 11.39 21.97 8.31
C VAL A 285 10.05 21.72 9.01
N GLY A 286 9.76 22.53 10.03
CA GLY A 286 8.47 22.48 10.71
C GLY A 286 7.31 22.64 9.72
N HIS A 287 6.27 21.81 9.90
CA HIS A 287 5.08 21.75 9.03
C HIS A 287 5.31 21.24 7.61
N GLY A 288 6.53 20.83 7.26
CA GLY A 288 6.79 19.99 6.07
C GLY A 288 6.32 18.55 6.26
N ASN A 289 6.30 17.77 5.17
CA ASN A 289 6.01 16.34 5.24
C ASN A 289 7.22 15.57 5.82
N LYS A 290 7.23 15.41 7.14
CA LYS A 290 8.30 14.73 7.90
C LYS A 290 8.19 13.20 7.87
N LEU A 291 7.00 12.69 7.57
CA LEU A 291 6.62 11.33 7.91
C LEU A 291 6.44 10.44 6.69
N GLN A 292 6.31 11.03 5.49
CA GLN A 292 6.20 10.31 4.24
C GLN A 292 7.10 10.91 3.16
N HIS A 293 7.77 10.04 2.42
CA HIS A 293 8.78 10.38 1.43
C HIS A 293 8.64 9.42 0.24
N MET A 294 8.52 9.95 -0.99
CA MET A 294 8.86 9.12 -2.16
C MET A 294 10.37 9.08 -2.32
N ILE A 295 10.95 7.88 -2.39
CA ILE A 295 12.40 7.68 -2.39
C ILE A 295 12.83 6.70 -3.49
N GLU A 296 14.07 6.85 -3.95
CA GLU A 296 14.75 5.88 -4.81
C GLU A 296 15.53 4.85 -3.98
N GLU A 297 16.08 5.30 -2.84
CA GLU A 297 16.97 4.52 -2.00
C GLU A 297 16.92 5.05 -0.56
N LEU A 298 16.90 4.14 0.41
CA LEU A 298 17.19 4.42 1.81
C LEU A 298 18.60 3.94 2.12
N ILE A 299 19.39 4.79 2.77
CA ILE A 299 20.82 4.57 3.00
C ILE A 299 21.08 4.75 4.50
N TYR A 300 21.60 3.71 5.13
CA TYR A 300 22.16 3.78 6.47
C TYR A 300 23.66 3.50 6.40
N ASP A 301 24.47 4.44 6.89
CA ASP A 301 25.93 4.33 6.97
C ASP A 301 26.35 4.56 8.43
N GLY A 302 26.18 3.53 9.24
CA GLY A 302 26.61 3.51 10.64
C GLY A 302 28.03 3.00 10.77
N SER A 303 28.69 3.30 11.88
CA SER A 303 30.00 2.71 12.19
C SER A 303 29.92 1.21 12.47
N ASP A 304 28.72 0.68 12.72
CA ASP A 304 28.45 -0.72 13.01
C ASP A 304 28.14 -1.57 11.76
N LYS A 305 27.44 -0.99 10.79
CA LYS A 305 27.01 -1.67 9.56
C LYS A 305 26.51 -0.68 8.52
N LYS A 306 26.41 -1.14 7.28
CA LYS A 306 25.78 -0.41 6.18
C LYS A 306 24.57 -1.15 5.66
N ILE A 307 23.51 -0.40 5.36
CA ILE A 307 22.27 -0.96 4.80
C ILE A 307 21.77 -0.01 3.72
N ASN A 308 21.61 -0.53 2.50
CA ASN A 308 20.91 0.18 1.43
C ASN A 308 19.64 -0.59 1.05
N ILE A 309 18.52 0.11 0.96
CA ILE A 309 17.21 -0.45 0.58
C ILE A 309 16.71 0.30 -0.65
N LYS A 310 16.44 -0.42 -1.74
CA LYS A 310 15.84 0.15 -2.97
C LYS A 310 14.43 -0.41 -3.18
N PRO A 311 13.36 0.39 -2.97
CA PRO A 311 11.99 -0.01 -3.24
C PRO A 311 11.62 0.22 -4.71
N MET A 312 11.85 -0.78 -5.56
CA MET A 312 11.77 -0.63 -7.03
C MET A 312 10.36 -0.27 -7.51
N ASP A 313 9.34 -0.81 -6.87
CA ASP A 313 7.94 -0.66 -7.29
C ASP A 313 7.06 0.05 -6.23
N ALA A 314 7.58 0.28 -5.03
CA ALA A 314 6.84 0.83 -3.88
C ALA A 314 7.58 2.01 -3.21
N PRO A 315 7.82 3.13 -3.92
CA PRO A 315 8.74 4.19 -3.49
C PRO A 315 8.21 5.04 -2.32
N LEU A 316 6.92 4.94 -1.98
CA LEU A 316 6.32 5.71 -0.88
C LEU A 316 6.70 5.10 0.48
N LEU A 317 7.71 5.70 1.10
CA LEU A 317 8.22 5.39 2.43
C LEU A 317 7.51 6.22 3.50
N GLY A 318 7.00 5.55 4.53
CA GLY A 318 6.60 6.12 5.81
C GLY A 318 7.65 5.85 6.90
N ILE A 319 7.86 6.81 7.80
CA ILE A 319 8.78 6.68 8.94
C ILE A 319 7.98 6.42 10.21
N GLY A 320 8.33 5.34 10.92
CA GLY A 320 7.68 4.84 12.12
C GLY A 320 6.36 4.13 11.86
N THR A 321 5.48 4.73 11.06
CA THR A 321 4.22 4.12 10.64
C THR A 321 3.92 4.47 9.18
N ASN A 322 2.82 3.94 8.63
CA ASN A 322 2.37 4.30 7.30
C ASN A 322 1.93 5.78 7.20
N ASN A 323 1.51 6.39 8.32
CA ASN A 323 1.09 7.80 8.41
C ASN A 323 -0.01 8.23 7.42
N ASN A 324 -0.71 7.28 6.79
CA ASN A 324 -1.85 7.58 5.92
C ASN A 324 -2.94 8.31 6.70
N LEU A 325 -3.52 9.34 6.08
CA LEU A 325 -4.56 10.20 6.66
C LEU A 325 -4.16 10.92 7.97
N SER A 326 -2.89 10.85 8.37
CA SER A 326 -2.38 11.49 9.58
C SER A 326 -1.42 12.62 9.21
N TYR A 327 -1.68 13.82 9.75
CA TYR A 327 -0.74 14.93 9.67
C TYR A 327 -0.16 15.19 11.06
N ASN A 328 1.11 14.88 11.24
CA ASN A 328 1.83 15.12 12.48
C ASN A 328 3.16 15.82 12.19
N ASN A 329 3.45 16.87 12.96
CA ASN A 329 4.70 17.64 12.86
C ASN A 329 5.83 17.05 13.72
N LYS A 330 5.61 15.88 14.34
CA LYS A 330 6.56 15.17 15.20
C LYS A 330 6.82 13.77 14.63
N TYR A 331 8.07 13.32 14.76
CA TYR A 331 8.46 11.94 14.49
C TYR A 331 7.89 11.00 15.57
N HIS A 332 7.76 9.72 15.22
CA HIS A 332 7.34 8.67 16.13
C HIS A 332 8.47 8.24 17.06
N GLN A 333 8.17 7.33 18.00
CA GLN A 333 9.21 6.70 18.82
C GLN A 333 10.03 5.69 17.98
N ASP A 334 9.35 4.93 17.11
CA ASP A 334 9.94 3.85 16.30
C ASP A 334 10.59 4.36 15.01
N ASN A 335 11.52 5.31 15.10
CA ASN A 335 12.12 5.96 13.92
C ASN A 335 13.02 5.06 13.05
N ASN A 336 13.23 3.81 13.45
CA ASN A 336 13.91 2.77 12.68
C ASN A 336 12.94 1.86 11.90
N LYS A 337 11.61 2.02 12.06
CA LYS A 337 10.62 1.30 11.26
C LYS A 337 10.34 2.04 9.95
N PHE A 338 10.64 1.40 8.83
CA PHE A 338 10.43 1.96 7.49
C PHE A 338 9.27 1.23 6.80
N THR A 339 8.15 1.92 6.63
CA THR A 339 6.91 1.35 6.08
C THR A 339 6.75 1.72 4.62
N PHE A 340 6.83 0.75 3.71
CA PHE A 340 6.61 0.98 2.28
C PHE A 340 5.16 0.72 1.91
N THR A 341 4.50 1.68 1.27
CA THR A 341 3.11 1.52 0.83
C THR A 341 3.05 0.76 -0.49
N LEU A 342 2.39 -0.40 -0.48
CA LEU A 342 2.16 -1.25 -1.66
C LEU A 342 0.88 -0.88 -2.40
N LEU A 343 -0.17 -0.53 -1.66
CA LEU A 343 -1.46 -0.07 -2.20
C LEU A 343 -2.06 0.92 -1.20
N ASN A 344 -2.70 1.97 -1.73
CA ASN A 344 -3.48 2.91 -0.95
C ASN A 344 -4.70 3.39 -1.75
N THR A 345 -5.92 3.11 -1.26
CA THR A 345 -7.19 3.57 -1.84
C THR A 345 -7.93 4.58 -0.93
N THR A 346 -7.24 5.25 0.00
CA THR A 346 -7.85 6.18 0.97
C THR A 346 -8.41 7.45 0.35
N TRP A 347 -8.11 7.76 -0.91
CA TRP A 347 -8.56 8.98 -1.57
C TRP A 347 -9.72 8.72 -2.54
N GLY A 348 -10.60 9.71 -2.73
CA GLY A 348 -11.73 9.69 -3.66
C GLY A 348 -11.43 10.36 -5.00
N THR A 349 -10.15 10.64 -5.30
CA THR A 349 -9.69 11.34 -6.51
C THR A 349 -9.71 10.44 -7.76
N ASN A 350 -9.24 10.94 -8.91
CA ASN A 350 -9.28 10.28 -10.22
C ASN A 350 -8.52 8.91 -10.35
N PHE A 351 -8.05 8.31 -9.25
CA PHE A 351 -7.47 6.97 -9.23
C PHE A 351 -8.54 5.89 -8.96
N THR A 352 -8.20 4.62 -9.15
CA THR A 352 -9.12 3.51 -8.88
C THR A 352 -9.50 3.49 -7.40
N MET A 353 -10.80 3.67 -7.09
CA MET A 353 -11.30 3.71 -5.72
C MET A 353 -11.43 2.33 -5.08
N TRP A 354 -11.43 1.28 -5.90
CA TRP A 354 -11.31 -0.11 -5.52
C TRP A 354 -10.31 -0.78 -6.46
N TYR A 355 -9.51 -1.68 -5.90
CA TYR A 355 -8.45 -2.38 -6.62
C TYR A 355 -8.71 -3.89 -6.56
N GLU A 356 -8.55 -4.59 -7.68
CA GLU A 356 -8.78 -6.04 -7.80
C GLU A 356 -7.75 -6.74 -8.70
N GLU A 357 -6.68 -6.04 -9.05
CA GLU A 357 -5.55 -6.62 -9.76
C GLU A 357 -4.54 -7.21 -8.77
N ASP A 358 -3.55 -7.92 -9.30
CA ASP A 358 -2.46 -8.44 -8.49
C ASP A 358 -1.52 -7.31 -8.07
N ILE A 359 -1.13 -7.30 -6.79
CA ILE A 359 -0.11 -6.36 -6.29
C ILE A 359 1.23 -7.08 -6.33
N PHE A 360 2.18 -6.52 -7.07
CA PHE A 360 3.55 -6.99 -7.17
C PHE A 360 4.51 -5.87 -6.78
N ALA A 361 5.52 -6.21 -5.97
CA ALA A 361 6.55 -5.24 -5.59
C ALA A 361 7.90 -5.91 -5.36
N ARG A 362 8.98 -5.20 -5.69
CA ARG A 362 10.36 -5.64 -5.47
C ARG A 362 11.14 -4.68 -4.61
N PHE A 363 12.06 -5.25 -3.83
CA PHE A 363 13.03 -4.54 -3.02
C PHE A 363 14.42 -5.15 -3.21
N GLU A 364 15.45 -4.32 -3.13
CA GLU A 364 16.83 -4.79 -3.04
C GLU A 364 17.45 -4.31 -1.73
N LEU A 365 18.09 -5.22 -0.99
CA LEU A 365 18.78 -4.95 0.26
C LEU A 365 20.28 -5.26 0.11
N VAL A 366 21.12 -4.23 0.16
CA VAL A 366 22.57 -4.41 0.27
C VAL A 366 22.95 -4.30 1.74
N LEU A 367 23.62 -5.33 2.25
CA LEU A 367 24.05 -5.47 3.64
C LEU A 367 25.57 -5.60 3.65
N GLY A 368 26.27 -4.69 4.34
CA GLY A 368 27.73 -4.71 4.42
C GLY A 368 28.33 -3.86 5.51
#